data_AF-J0XC94-F1
#
_entry.id   AF-J0XC94-F1
#
_cell.length_a   1.000
_cell.length_b   1.000
_cell.length_c   1.000
_cell.angle_alpha   90.00
_cell.angle_beta   90.00
_cell.angle_gamma   90.00
#
_symmetry.space_group_name_H-M   'P 1'
#
loop_
_entity.id
_entity.type
_entity.pdbx_description
1 polymer ?
#
loop_
_entity_poly.entity_id
_entity_poly.type
_entity_poly.pdbx_seq_one_letter_code
_entity_poly.pdbx_strand_id
1 'polypeptide(L)'
;MAALARPEWIARRRGPTPSAGEPAFYTSVGGAGMRTARESALSSSPWLAVADVDAALGRGDASVRAAAPIDDELALSVGAPWLIEEERVVWAQGRLRSERLRRLGAITLTTTPGGTPPPSAVAGAVVEACRAEGLDVLPWNEAGELRARLALLHRELDEPWPAMDDDALLARAGLWLVPAVEALAARGRRFDLGRLDVGAALRALLPWPEAAGLDDLAPERIEVPSGSRVRASYVGEQGEMLQRPILAVRLQECFGWADTPRVVDGRVPVLIHLLSPARRPVAVTDDLRSFWAGPYRQVRAELRGRYPKHPWPEDPWTAPATRGTRRRG
;
A
#
# COMPACT_ATOMS: atom_id res chain seq x y z
N MET A 1 -52.63 -2.17 1.25
CA MET A 1 -52.70 -3.42 0.44
C MET A 1 -51.44 -3.64 -0.39
N ALA A 2 -51.03 -2.71 -1.27
CA ALA A 2 -49.83 -2.88 -2.11
C ALA A 2 -48.53 -3.17 -1.31
N ALA A 3 -48.29 -2.44 -0.21
CA ALA A 3 -47.12 -2.65 0.66
C ALA A 3 -47.05 -4.09 1.23
N LEU A 4 -48.18 -4.64 1.69
CA LEU A 4 -48.26 -5.98 2.27
C LEU A 4 -48.14 -7.08 1.22
N ALA A 5 -48.54 -6.81 -0.02
CA ALA A 5 -48.50 -7.77 -1.12
C ALA A 5 -47.11 -7.88 -1.76
N ARG A 6 -46.33 -6.79 -1.77
CA ARG A 6 -44.93 -6.75 -2.26
C ARG A 6 -44.04 -5.88 -1.36
N PRO A 7 -43.70 -6.33 -0.14
CA PRO A 7 -42.84 -5.58 0.76
C PRO A 7 -41.48 -5.21 0.17
N GLU A 8 -40.95 -6.03 -0.75
CA GLU A 8 -39.70 -5.80 -1.45
C GLU A 8 -39.74 -4.58 -2.41
N TRP A 9 -40.93 -4.09 -2.75
CA TRP A 9 -41.17 -2.91 -3.59
C TRP A 9 -41.52 -1.65 -2.79
N ILE A 10 -41.50 -1.72 -1.47
CA ILE A 10 -41.44 -0.51 -0.64
C ILE A 10 -40.19 0.25 -1.04
N ALA A 11 -40.31 1.54 -1.35
CA ALA A 11 -39.23 2.33 -1.89
C ALA A 11 -39.05 3.67 -1.17
N ARG A 12 -37.80 4.05 -0.94
CA ARG A 12 -37.42 5.33 -0.32
C ARG A 12 -36.77 6.25 -1.34
N ARG A 13 -37.12 7.54 -1.30
CA ARG A 13 -36.55 8.56 -2.19
C ARG A 13 -35.04 8.70 -1.96
N ARG A 14 -34.28 8.74 -3.06
CA ARG A 14 -32.86 9.07 -3.10
C ARG A 14 -32.71 10.60 -3.16
N GLY A 15 -31.96 11.17 -2.22
CA GLY A 15 -31.67 12.60 -2.20
C GLY A 15 -32.85 13.49 -1.76
N PRO A 16 -32.71 14.81 -1.91
CA PRO A 16 -33.74 15.77 -1.50
C PRO A 16 -35.00 15.65 -2.38
N THR A 17 -36.07 16.32 -1.98
CA THR A 17 -37.25 16.51 -2.84
C THR A 17 -36.80 17.18 -4.15
N PRO A 18 -37.16 16.64 -5.33
CA PRO A 18 -36.75 17.22 -6.59
C PRO A 18 -37.40 18.59 -6.81
N SER A 19 -36.77 19.42 -7.64
CA SER A 19 -37.37 20.66 -8.14
C SER A 19 -38.65 20.36 -8.94
N ALA A 20 -39.53 21.36 -9.03
CA ALA A 20 -40.75 21.23 -9.84
C ALA A 20 -40.41 20.84 -11.29
N GLY A 21 -41.13 19.87 -11.85
CA GLY A 21 -40.91 19.38 -13.21
C GLY A 21 -39.89 18.23 -13.35
N GLU A 22 -39.12 17.92 -12.30
CA GLU A 22 -38.12 16.84 -12.32
C GLU A 22 -38.66 15.54 -11.68
N PRO A 23 -38.21 14.36 -12.16
CA PRO A 23 -38.59 13.09 -11.57
C PRO A 23 -37.87 12.90 -10.22
N ALA A 24 -38.53 12.21 -9.29
CA ALA A 24 -37.90 11.70 -8.09
C ALA A 24 -37.37 10.29 -8.35
N PHE A 25 -36.22 10.00 -7.75
CA PHE A 25 -35.59 8.69 -7.81
C PHE A 25 -35.75 7.96 -6.48
N TYR A 26 -35.96 6.65 -6.52
CA TYR A 26 -36.20 5.81 -5.35
C TYR A 26 -35.35 4.56 -5.41
N THR A 27 -35.10 3.97 -4.24
CA THR A 27 -34.53 2.63 -4.10
C THR A 27 -35.53 1.78 -3.34
N SER A 28 -35.86 0.62 -3.89
CA SER A 28 -36.74 -0.36 -3.24
C SER A 28 -35.98 -1.19 -2.20
N VAL A 29 -36.72 -1.83 -1.28
CA VAL A 29 -36.16 -2.77 -0.29
C VAL A 29 -35.39 -3.89 -1.00
N GLY A 30 -35.88 -4.36 -2.15
CA GLY A 30 -35.21 -5.36 -3.00
C GLY A 30 -34.02 -4.83 -3.81
N GLY A 31 -33.66 -3.55 -3.70
CA GLY A 31 -32.49 -2.95 -4.36
C GLY A 31 -32.72 -2.45 -5.79
N ALA A 32 -33.92 -2.59 -6.34
CA ALA A 32 -34.24 -2.01 -7.64
C ALA A 32 -34.32 -0.47 -7.53
N GLY A 33 -33.67 0.21 -8.48
CA GLY A 33 -33.82 1.64 -8.70
C GLY A 33 -35.14 1.95 -9.42
N MET A 34 -35.82 3.01 -9.00
CA MET A 34 -37.13 3.41 -9.51
C MET A 34 -37.17 4.92 -9.72
N ARG A 35 -38.02 5.39 -10.64
CA ARG A 35 -38.26 6.83 -10.87
C ARG A 35 -39.73 7.13 -11.08
N THR A 36 -40.18 8.27 -10.60
CA THR A 36 -41.52 8.80 -10.90
C THR A 36 -41.55 9.43 -12.30
N ALA A 37 -42.76 9.66 -12.82
CA ALA A 37 -42.96 10.56 -13.95
C ALA A 37 -42.58 12.00 -13.56
N ARG A 38 -42.24 12.83 -14.56
CA ARG A 38 -42.12 14.29 -14.37
C ARG A 38 -43.44 14.82 -13.81
N GLU A 39 -43.35 15.79 -12.89
CA GLU A 39 -44.52 16.44 -12.26
C GLU A 39 -45.42 15.52 -11.42
N SER A 40 -44.99 14.29 -11.12
CA SER A 40 -45.75 13.39 -10.26
C SER A 40 -45.88 13.94 -8.83
N ALA A 41 -47.10 13.96 -8.29
CA ALA A 41 -47.34 14.32 -6.89
C ALA A 41 -46.59 13.40 -5.90
N LEU A 42 -46.33 12.15 -6.31
CA LEU A 42 -45.59 11.16 -5.52
C LEU A 42 -44.14 11.57 -5.26
N SER A 43 -43.55 12.43 -6.10
CA SER A 43 -42.16 12.90 -5.96
C SER A 43 -41.92 13.62 -4.63
N SER A 44 -42.97 14.17 -4.02
CA SER A 44 -42.93 14.83 -2.71
C SER A 44 -42.87 13.84 -1.54
N SER A 45 -43.30 12.59 -1.73
CA SER A 45 -43.36 11.58 -0.67
C SER A 45 -42.01 10.89 -0.48
N PRO A 46 -41.51 10.77 0.76
CA PRO A 46 -40.23 10.11 1.04
C PRO A 46 -40.31 8.59 0.85
N TRP A 47 -41.48 7.99 1.07
CA TRP A 47 -41.72 6.56 0.96
C TRP A 47 -42.91 6.26 0.05
N LEU A 48 -42.78 5.19 -0.73
CA LEU A 48 -43.81 4.69 -1.64
C LEU A 48 -44.01 3.19 -1.45
N ALA A 49 -45.27 2.76 -1.43
CA ALA A 49 -45.65 1.37 -1.68
C ALA A 49 -45.92 1.20 -3.17
N VAL A 50 -44.95 0.67 -3.91
CA VAL A 50 -45.06 0.50 -5.37
C VAL A 50 -45.84 -0.78 -5.69
N ALA A 51 -46.83 -0.65 -6.56
CA ALA A 51 -47.69 -1.74 -7.01
C ALA A 51 -47.38 -2.19 -8.44
N ASP A 52 -46.92 -1.28 -9.28
CA ASP A 52 -46.60 -1.55 -10.69
C ASP A 52 -45.46 -0.65 -11.20
N VAL A 53 -44.55 -1.24 -11.97
CA VAL A 53 -43.44 -0.57 -12.65
C VAL A 53 -43.42 -0.97 -14.13
N ASP A 54 -42.97 -0.08 -15.01
CA ASP A 54 -42.76 -0.42 -16.42
C ASP A 54 -41.53 -1.35 -16.56
N ALA A 55 -41.64 -2.35 -17.42
CA ALA A 55 -40.77 -3.52 -17.46
C ALA A 55 -39.38 -3.20 -18.02
N ALA A 56 -38.51 -2.64 -17.18
CA ALA A 56 -37.07 -2.57 -17.38
C ALA A 56 -36.32 -2.73 -16.04
N LEU A 57 -36.70 -3.75 -15.26
CA LEU A 57 -35.94 -4.14 -14.07
C LEU A 57 -34.57 -4.69 -14.52
N GLY A 58 -33.48 -3.98 -14.20
CA GLY A 58 -32.11 -4.45 -14.42
C GLY A 58 -31.22 -3.59 -15.34
N ARG A 59 -31.75 -2.52 -15.97
CA ARG A 59 -30.95 -1.51 -16.68
C ARG A 59 -31.46 -0.10 -16.36
N GLY A 60 -30.95 0.48 -15.29
CA GLY A 60 -31.35 1.83 -14.83
C GLY A 60 -32.59 1.83 -13.94
N ASP A 61 -33.16 3.03 -13.74
CA ASP A 61 -34.31 3.22 -12.84
C ASP A 61 -35.65 2.94 -13.55
N ALA A 62 -36.40 1.96 -13.02
CA ALA A 62 -37.70 1.56 -13.56
C ALA A 62 -38.76 2.65 -13.33
N SER A 63 -39.60 2.90 -14.33
CA SER A 63 -40.68 3.89 -14.22
C SER A 63 -41.83 3.38 -13.38
N VAL A 64 -42.16 4.08 -12.30
CA VAL A 64 -43.32 3.76 -11.44
C VAL A 64 -44.62 4.08 -12.19
N ARG A 65 -45.47 3.07 -12.37
CA ARG A 65 -46.81 3.19 -13.00
C ARG A 65 -47.91 3.35 -11.96
N ALA A 66 -47.80 2.62 -10.84
CA ALA A 66 -48.73 2.72 -9.73
C ALA A 66 -48.00 2.60 -8.39
N ALA A 67 -48.24 3.56 -7.51
CA ALA A 67 -47.77 3.53 -6.13
C ALA A 67 -48.68 4.37 -5.23
N ALA A 68 -48.65 4.09 -3.93
CA ALA A 68 -49.28 4.92 -2.92
C ALA A 68 -48.23 5.50 -1.98
N PRO A 69 -48.36 6.77 -1.55
CA PRO A 69 -47.52 7.32 -0.50
C PRO A 69 -47.77 6.56 0.80
N ILE A 70 -46.70 6.24 1.52
CA ILE A 70 -46.76 5.67 2.86
C ILE A 70 -45.88 6.50 3.79
N ASP A 71 -46.12 6.42 5.09
CA ASP A 71 -45.24 6.99 6.09
C ASP A 71 -44.11 6.02 6.46
N ASP A 72 -43.17 6.54 7.26
CA ASP A 72 -42.01 5.78 7.73
C ASP A 72 -42.42 4.61 8.63
N GLU A 73 -43.44 4.79 9.48
CA GLU A 73 -43.94 3.77 10.40
C GLU A 73 -44.50 2.56 9.65
N LEU A 74 -45.31 2.79 8.61
CA LEU A 74 -45.86 1.73 7.77
C LEU A 74 -44.75 1.06 6.93
N ALA A 75 -43.81 1.83 6.40
CA ALA A 75 -42.68 1.29 5.64
C ALA A 75 -41.82 0.34 6.51
N LEU A 76 -41.49 0.77 7.73
CA LEU A 76 -40.66 0.00 8.65
C LEU A 76 -41.39 -1.21 9.24
N SER A 77 -42.69 -1.10 9.54
CA SER A 77 -43.47 -2.23 10.06
C SER A 77 -43.67 -3.32 9.02
N VAL A 78 -43.99 -2.96 7.77
CA VAL A 78 -44.17 -3.93 6.68
C VAL A 78 -42.83 -4.50 6.22
N GLY A 79 -41.79 -3.66 6.16
CA GLY A 79 -40.44 -4.07 5.81
C GLY A 79 -39.64 -4.70 6.96
N ALA A 80 -40.22 -4.86 8.15
CA ALA A 80 -39.51 -5.31 9.36
C ALA A 80 -38.64 -6.57 9.18
N PRO A 81 -39.04 -7.59 8.40
CA PRO A 81 -38.19 -8.76 8.13
C PRO A 81 -36.86 -8.44 7.43
N TRP A 82 -36.76 -7.29 6.75
CA TRP A 82 -35.54 -6.80 6.07
C TRP A 82 -34.83 -5.71 6.85
N LEU A 83 -35.31 -5.33 8.04
CA LEU A 83 -34.66 -4.35 8.88
C LEU A 83 -33.42 -4.99 9.52
N ILE A 84 -32.25 -4.53 9.10
CA ILE A 84 -30.95 -5.01 9.57
C ILE A 84 -30.18 -3.85 10.18
N GLU A 85 -29.60 -4.10 11.35
CA GLU A 85 -28.56 -3.26 11.92
C GLU A 85 -27.25 -4.04 11.86
N GLU A 86 -26.25 -3.47 11.19
CA GLU A 86 -24.94 -4.09 11.03
C GLU A 86 -23.84 -3.06 11.33
N GLU A 87 -22.75 -3.52 11.94
CA GLU A 87 -21.53 -2.74 12.03
C GLU A 87 -20.59 -3.16 10.91
N ARG A 88 -20.08 -2.17 10.17
CA ARG A 88 -19.10 -2.39 9.12
C ARG A 88 -17.87 -1.53 9.36
N VAL A 89 -16.73 -2.05 8.91
CA VAL A 89 -15.46 -1.33 8.92
C VAL A 89 -15.12 -0.99 7.49
N VAL A 90 -14.97 0.29 7.22
CA VAL A 90 -14.67 0.79 5.89
C VAL A 90 -13.35 1.56 5.91
N TRP A 91 -12.59 1.41 4.84
CA TRP A 91 -11.48 2.30 4.53
C TRP A 91 -12.00 3.45 3.69
N ALA A 92 -11.88 4.67 4.19
CA ALA A 92 -12.34 5.85 3.49
C ALA A 92 -11.40 7.03 3.74
N GLN A 93 -10.93 7.67 2.67
CA GLN A 93 -10.03 8.83 2.73
C GLN A 93 -8.76 8.54 3.54
N GLY A 94 -8.13 7.37 3.30
CA GLY A 94 -6.91 6.95 3.98
C GLY A 94 -7.09 6.65 5.47
N ARG A 95 -8.32 6.43 5.95
CA ARG A 95 -8.60 6.15 7.36
C ARG A 95 -9.63 5.05 7.52
N LEU A 96 -9.41 4.24 8.55
CA LEU A 96 -10.37 3.25 9.02
C LEU A 96 -11.55 3.95 9.71
N ARG A 97 -12.77 3.63 9.31
CA ARG A 97 -14.00 4.09 9.97
C ARG A 97 -14.87 2.89 10.33
N SER A 98 -15.35 2.88 11.56
CA SER A 98 -16.42 1.98 11.99
C SER A 98 -17.74 2.71 11.80
N GLU A 99 -18.67 2.10 11.09
CA GLU A 99 -20.00 2.64 10.82
C GLU A 99 -21.04 1.62 11.26
N ARG A 100 -22.04 2.11 11.99
CA ARG A 100 -23.27 1.36 12.26
C ARG A 100 -24.30 1.76 11.21
N LEU A 101 -24.67 0.79 10.39
CA LEU A 101 -25.63 0.94 9.31
C LEU A 101 -26.96 0.32 9.74
N ARG A 102 -28.01 1.13 9.72
CA ARG A 102 -29.39 0.63 9.83
C ARG A 102 -30.00 0.67 8.43
N ARG A 103 -30.42 -0.48 7.91
CA ARG A 103 -30.96 -0.61 6.55
C ARG A 103 -32.26 -1.41 6.53
N LEU A 104 -33.11 -1.09 5.57
CA LEU A 104 -34.30 -1.85 5.20
C LEU A 104 -34.03 -2.53 3.86
N GLY A 105 -33.52 -3.76 3.89
CA GLY A 105 -33.03 -4.47 2.71
C GLY A 105 -31.84 -3.72 2.08
N ALA A 106 -32.02 -3.20 0.88
CA ALA A 106 -31.04 -2.38 0.17
C ALA A 106 -31.11 -0.87 0.51
N ILE A 107 -32.12 -0.43 1.26
CA ILE A 107 -32.31 0.98 1.60
C ILE A 107 -31.52 1.32 2.87
N THR A 108 -30.48 2.14 2.76
CA THR A 108 -29.83 2.74 3.93
C THR A 108 -30.79 3.72 4.62
N LEU A 109 -31.12 3.46 5.88
CA LEU A 109 -31.96 4.33 6.69
C LEU A 109 -31.12 5.42 7.34
N THR A 110 -30.10 4.99 8.11
CA THR A 110 -29.16 5.84 8.84
C THR A 110 -27.77 5.21 8.85
N THR A 111 -26.76 6.06 8.82
CA THR A 111 -25.36 5.69 9.06
C THR A 111 -24.85 6.52 10.22
N THR A 112 -24.44 5.88 11.31
CA THR A 112 -23.87 6.55 12.48
C THR A 112 -22.47 6.00 12.77
N PRO A 113 -21.62 6.73 13.50
CA PRO A 113 -20.35 6.18 13.99
C PRO A 113 -20.58 4.86 14.74
N GLY A 114 -19.83 3.81 14.38
CA GLY A 114 -19.89 2.50 15.01
C GLY A 114 -19.03 2.40 16.27
N GLY A 115 -19.10 1.25 16.94
CA GLY A 115 -18.25 0.91 18.07
C GLY A 115 -16.80 0.62 17.68
N THR A 116 -16.00 0.16 18.65
CA THR A 116 -14.66 -0.37 18.37
C THR A 116 -14.80 -1.66 17.55
N PRO A 117 -14.27 -1.71 16.33
CA PRO A 117 -14.43 -2.88 15.48
C PRO A 117 -13.61 -4.08 15.97
N PRO A 118 -14.06 -5.32 15.69
CA PRO A 118 -13.27 -6.50 15.99
C PRO A 118 -11.99 -6.53 15.14
N PRO A 119 -10.86 -7.06 15.66
CA PRO A 119 -9.59 -7.10 14.93
C PRO A 119 -9.68 -7.69 13.52
N SER A 120 -10.47 -8.75 13.34
CA SER A 120 -10.66 -9.39 12.03
C SER A 120 -11.36 -8.50 11.00
N ALA A 121 -12.32 -7.68 11.42
CA ALA A 121 -12.96 -6.71 10.53
C ALA A 121 -12.00 -5.56 10.17
N VAL A 122 -11.11 -5.17 11.09
CA VAL A 122 -10.02 -4.22 10.78
C VAL A 122 -9.07 -4.79 9.74
N ALA A 123 -8.62 -6.03 9.93
CA ALA A 123 -7.74 -6.71 8.99
C ALA A 123 -8.37 -6.84 7.60
N GLY A 124 -9.65 -7.26 7.53
CA GLY A 124 -10.40 -7.31 6.28
C GLY A 124 -10.44 -5.95 5.57
N ALA A 125 -10.77 -4.88 6.29
CA ALA A 125 -10.83 -3.53 5.73
C ALA A 125 -9.47 -3.03 5.23
N VAL A 126 -8.37 -3.33 5.92
CA VAL A 126 -7.01 -2.97 5.47
C VAL A 126 -6.61 -3.76 4.22
N VAL A 127 -6.95 -5.05 4.15
CA VAL A 127 -6.68 -5.86 2.94
C VAL A 127 -7.48 -5.34 1.74
N GLU A 128 -8.76 -5.01 1.92
CA GLU A 128 -9.57 -4.40 0.86
C GLU A 128 -9.03 -3.04 0.44
N ALA A 129 -8.55 -2.22 1.38
CA ALA A 129 -7.87 -0.96 1.06
C ALA A 129 -6.63 -1.20 0.19
N CYS A 130 -5.80 -2.19 0.55
CA CYS A 130 -4.60 -2.53 -0.23
C CYS A 130 -4.97 -3.03 -1.65
N ARG A 131 -6.09 -3.75 -1.80
CA ARG A 131 -6.57 -4.20 -3.12
C ARG A 131 -7.09 -3.05 -3.98
N ALA A 132 -7.75 -2.07 -3.37
CA ALA A 132 -8.37 -0.96 -4.08
C ALA A 132 -7.39 0.18 -4.41
N GLU A 133 -6.47 0.48 -3.48
CA GLU A 133 -5.58 1.65 -3.53
C GLU A 133 -4.10 1.26 -3.74
N GLY A 134 -3.76 -0.04 -3.72
CA GLY A 134 -2.39 -0.55 -3.80
C GLY A 134 -1.72 -0.71 -2.43
N LEU A 135 -0.54 -1.34 -2.40
CA LEU A 135 0.18 -1.59 -1.15
C LEU A 135 0.82 -0.34 -0.53
N ASP A 136 0.86 0.79 -1.24
CA ASP A 136 1.40 2.06 -0.76
C ASP A 136 0.61 2.65 0.42
N VAL A 137 -0.58 2.12 0.71
CA VAL A 137 -1.34 2.44 1.93
C VAL A 137 -0.63 1.99 3.21
N LEU A 138 0.28 1.01 3.12
CA LEU A 138 1.03 0.48 4.26
C LEU A 138 2.24 1.36 4.61
N PRO A 139 2.61 1.47 5.89
CA PRO A 139 3.77 2.23 6.31
C PRO A 139 5.07 1.46 6.05
N TRP A 140 5.51 1.43 4.78
CA TRP A 140 6.66 0.62 4.36
C TRP A 140 7.94 0.94 5.12
N ASN A 141 8.27 2.21 5.39
CA ASN A 141 9.46 2.60 6.16
C ASN A 141 10.71 1.78 5.71
N GLU A 142 11.48 1.23 6.64
CA GLU A 142 12.61 0.33 6.37
C GLU A 142 12.20 -1.06 5.83
N ALA A 143 10.92 -1.43 5.89
CA ALA A 143 10.43 -2.69 5.33
C ALA A 143 10.49 -2.74 3.80
N GLY A 144 10.52 -1.57 3.13
CA GLY A 144 10.75 -1.49 1.68
C GLY A 144 12.08 -2.12 1.27
N GLU A 145 13.13 -1.94 2.07
CA GLU A 145 14.45 -2.55 1.83
C GLU A 145 14.40 -4.07 2.01
N LEU A 146 13.72 -4.56 3.06
CA LEU A 146 13.53 -6.00 3.25
C LEU A 146 12.77 -6.61 2.06
N ARG A 147 11.69 -5.97 1.63
CA ARG A 147 10.90 -6.38 0.47
C ARG A 147 11.78 -6.45 -0.79
N ALA A 148 12.58 -5.41 -1.05
CA ALA A 148 13.45 -5.34 -2.21
C ALA A 148 14.59 -6.38 -2.17
N ARG A 149 15.16 -6.65 -0.99
CA ARG A 149 16.15 -7.73 -0.80
C ARG A 149 15.55 -9.09 -1.13
N LEU A 150 14.35 -9.37 -0.64
CA LEU A 150 13.66 -10.63 -0.92
C LEU A 150 13.25 -10.75 -2.40
N ALA A 151 12.80 -9.65 -3.02
CA ALA A 151 12.51 -9.60 -4.44
C ALA A 151 13.75 -9.89 -5.29
N LEU A 152 14.91 -9.34 -4.90
CA LEU A 152 16.19 -9.60 -5.56
C LEU A 152 16.56 -11.09 -5.49
N LEU A 153 16.40 -11.71 -4.33
CA LEU A 153 16.70 -13.14 -4.16
C LEU A 153 15.76 -14.02 -4.98
N HIS A 154 14.46 -13.74 -4.98
CA HIS A 154 13.50 -14.45 -5.82
C HIS A 154 13.84 -14.30 -7.31
N ARG A 155 14.23 -13.11 -7.78
CA ARG A 155 14.62 -12.91 -9.18
C ARG A 155 15.83 -13.75 -9.61
N GLU A 156 16.84 -13.86 -8.74
CA GLU A 156 18.15 -14.43 -9.08
C GLU A 156 18.30 -15.91 -8.71
N LEU A 157 17.56 -16.36 -7.71
CA LEU A 157 17.61 -17.72 -7.16
C LEU A 157 16.28 -18.47 -7.29
N ASP A 158 15.18 -17.78 -7.59
CA ASP A 158 13.83 -18.34 -7.63
C ASP A 158 13.44 -19.03 -6.31
N GLU A 159 12.88 -20.24 -6.35
CA GLU A 159 12.61 -21.04 -5.17
C GLU A 159 13.87 -21.30 -4.34
N PRO A 160 13.79 -21.24 -2.99
CA PRO A 160 12.58 -21.10 -2.18
C PRO A 160 12.22 -19.64 -1.81
N TRP A 161 12.88 -18.64 -2.40
CA TRP A 161 12.61 -17.24 -2.07
C TRP A 161 11.26 -16.81 -2.65
N PRO A 162 10.38 -16.14 -1.88
CA PRO A 162 9.03 -15.87 -2.35
C PRO A 162 9.02 -14.66 -3.28
N ALA A 163 8.10 -14.67 -4.25
CA ALA A 163 7.75 -13.48 -5.02
C ALA A 163 7.29 -12.34 -4.09
N MET A 164 7.67 -11.11 -4.43
CA MET A 164 7.45 -9.91 -3.60
C MET A 164 6.81 -8.75 -4.37
N ASP A 165 6.28 -9.00 -5.57
CA ASP A 165 5.39 -8.06 -6.27
C ASP A 165 4.06 -7.90 -5.52
N ASP A 166 3.29 -6.86 -5.90
CA ASP A 166 2.06 -6.48 -5.20
C ASP A 166 1.02 -7.61 -5.23
N ASP A 167 0.83 -8.26 -6.38
CA ASP A 167 -0.15 -9.33 -6.56
C ASP A 167 0.21 -10.54 -5.69
N ALA A 168 1.48 -10.95 -5.67
CA ALA A 168 1.96 -12.04 -4.84
C ALA A 168 1.77 -11.77 -3.34
N LEU A 169 2.00 -10.53 -2.89
CA LEU A 169 1.82 -10.14 -1.48
C LEU A 169 0.34 -10.09 -1.09
N LEU A 170 -0.53 -9.58 -1.97
CA LEU A 170 -1.98 -9.53 -1.76
C LEU A 170 -2.61 -10.93 -1.75
N ALA A 171 -2.16 -11.82 -2.62
CA ALA A 171 -2.61 -13.22 -2.65
C ALA A 171 -2.31 -13.95 -1.33
N ARG A 172 -1.21 -13.59 -0.66
CA ARG A 172 -0.78 -14.17 0.63
C ARG A 172 -1.10 -13.27 1.83
N ALA A 173 -1.94 -12.25 1.68
CA ALA A 173 -2.25 -11.31 2.75
C ALA A 173 -2.72 -11.99 4.05
N GLY A 174 -3.40 -13.14 3.94
CA GLY A 174 -3.81 -13.96 5.08
C GLY A 174 -2.66 -14.52 5.93
N LEU A 175 -1.46 -14.66 5.36
CA LEU A 175 -0.28 -15.21 6.05
C LEU A 175 0.54 -14.16 6.80
N TRP A 176 0.59 -12.93 6.28
CA TRP A 176 1.50 -11.90 6.78
C TRP A 176 0.76 -10.64 7.26
N LEU A 177 -0.15 -10.10 6.45
CA LEU A 177 -0.81 -8.83 6.74
C LEU A 177 -1.96 -8.99 7.74
N VAL A 178 -2.82 -9.99 7.57
CA VAL A 178 -3.97 -10.23 8.45
C VAL A 178 -3.53 -10.44 9.90
N PRO A 179 -2.61 -11.38 10.23
CA PRO A 179 -2.20 -11.60 11.62
C PRO A 179 -1.54 -10.36 12.23
N ALA A 180 -0.76 -9.60 11.45
CA ALA A 180 -0.10 -8.40 11.92
C ALA A 180 -1.09 -7.26 12.24
N VAL A 181 -2.09 -7.07 11.38
CA VAL A 181 -3.15 -6.07 11.60
C VAL A 181 -4.05 -6.46 12.76
N GLU A 182 -4.42 -7.73 12.89
CA GLU A 182 -5.22 -8.22 14.01
C GLU A 182 -4.49 -8.02 15.35
N ALA A 183 -3.21 -8.39 15.40
CA ALA A 183 -2.39 -8.20 16.59
C ALA A 183 -2.22 -6.72 16.97
N LEU A 184 -2.14 -5.82 15.98
CA LEU A 184 -2.10 -4.37 16.22
C LEU A 184 -3.46 -3.85 16.74
N ALA A 185 -4.56 -4.25 16.10
CA ALA A 185 -5.91 -3.85 16.49
C ALA A 185 -6.29 -4.34 17.90
N ALA A 186 -5.80 -5.52 18.31
CA ALA A 186 -6.03 -6.06 19.65
C ALA A 186 -5.37 -5.25 20.79
N ARG A 187 -4.35 -4.42 20.49
CA ARG A 187 -3.59 -3.68 21.51
C ARG A 187 -4.27 -2.42 22.04
N GLY A 188 -5.35 -1.94 21.41
CA GLY A 188 -5.96 -0.68 21.83
C GLY A 188 -7.29 -0.37 21.15
N ARG A 189 -8.00 0.60 21.72
CA ARG A 189 -9.34 1.01 21.25
C ARG A 189 -9.34 1.74 19.91
N ARG A 190 -8.22 2.36 19.53
CA ARG A 190 -8.07 3.11 18.28
C ARG A 190 -6.98 2.45 17.43
N PHE A 191 -7.39 1.95 16.27
CA PHE A 191 -6.48 1.43 15.27
C PHE A 191 -5.76 2.57 14.55
N ASP A 192 -4.44 2.43 14.40
CA ASP A 192 -3.60 3.36 13.67
C ASP A 192 -2.66 2.54 12.77
N LEU A 193 -2.96 2.52 11.47
CA LEU A 193 -2.19 1.75 10.49
C LEU A 193 -0.73 2.18 10.46
N GLY A 194 -0.42 3.46 10.75
CA GLY A 194 0.94 3.98 10.74
C GLY A 194 1.87 3.34 11.78
N ARG A 195 1.31 2.60 12.76
CA ARG A 195 2.07 1.85 13.78
C ARG A 195 2.32 0.39 13.40
N LEU A 196 1.87 -0.05 12.23
CA LEU A 196 2.08 -1.41 11.76
C LEU A 196 3.57 -1.62 11.45
N ASP A 197 4.14 -2.66 12.05
CA ASP A 197 5.49 -3.12 11.71
C ASP A 197 5.43 -4.06 10.49
N VAL A 198 5.43 -3.45 9.30
CA VAL A 198 5.39 -4.17 8.02
C VAL A 198 6.61 -5.09 7.89
N GLY A 199 7.77 -4.67 8.40
CA GLY A 199 9.00 -5.46 8.32
C GLY A 199 8.91 -6.74 9.15
N ALA A 200 8.33 -6.69 10.35
CA ALA A 200 8.04 -7.87 11.14
C ALA A 200 7.01 -8.79 10.46
N ALA A 201 5.97 -8.20 9.85
CA ALA A 201 4.95 -8.94 9.14
C ALA A 201 5.53 -9.72 7.94
N LEU A 202 6.34 -9.08 7.10
CA LEU A 202 6.99 -9.73 5.94
C LEU A 202 7.92 -10.88 6.33
N ARG A 203 8.53 -10.83 7.53
CA ARG A 203 9.38 -11.92 8.01
C ARG A 203 8.62 -13.24 8.20
N ALA A 204 7.29 -13.20 8.33
CA ALA A 204 6.45 -14.40 8.33
C ALA A 204 6.46 -15.15 6.98
N LEU A 205 6.89 -14.48 5.90
CA LEU A 205 7.00 -15.06 4.55
C LEU A 205 8.39 -15.62 4.25
N LEU A 206 9.35 -15.51 5.19
CA LEU A 206 10.70 -16.00 4.94
C LEU A 206 10.73 -17.53 4.84
N PRO A 207 11.41 -18.09 3.83
CA PRO A 207 11.55 -19.53 3.68
C PRO A 207 12.52 -20.06 4.74
N TRP A 208 12.09 -21.03 5.53
CA TRP A 208 12.97 -21.73 6.46
C TRP A 208 13.46 -23.04 5.83
N PRO A 209 14.76 -23.38 5.93
CA PRO A 209 15.82 -22.71 6.72
C PRO A 209 16.60 -21.59 6.00
N GLU A 210 16.37 -21.33 4.71
CA GLU A 210 17.18 -20.44 3.86
C GLU A 210 17.20 -18.98 4.35
N ALA A 211 16.20 -18.57 5.12
CA ALA A 211 16.12 -17.28 5.81
C ALA A 211 17.39 -16.92 6.58
N ALA A 212 18.11 -17.92 7.11
CA ALA A 212 19.37 -17.70 7.83
C ALA A 212 20.48 -17.09 6.94
N GLY A 213 20.43 -17.32 5.63
CA GLY A 213 21.39 -16.78 4.66
C GLY A 213 21.01 -15.44 4.05
N LEU A 214 19.88 -14.83 4.46
CA LEU A 214 19.41 -13.56 3.87
C LEU A 214 20.45 -12.43 3.98
N ASP A 215 21.08 -12.30 5.14
CA ASP A 215 22.07 -11.24 5.39
C ASP A 215 23.40 -11.50 4.66
N ASP A 216 23.71 -12.75 4.32
CA ASP A 216 24.90 -13.10 3.53
C ASP A 216 24.64 -12.90 2.02
N LEU A 217 23.48 -13.33 1.54
CA LEU A 217 23.12 -13.24 0.12
C LEU A 217 22.77 -11.81 -0.31
N ALA A 218 22.05 -11.06 0.53
CA ALA A 218 21.63 -9.70 0.25
C ALA A 218 21.86 -8.83 1.50
N PRO A 219 23.10 -8.46 1.85
CA PRO A 219 23.42 -7.74 3.07
C PRO A 219 22.80 -6.33 3.13
N GLU A 220 22.37 -5.89 4.32
CA GLU A 220 21.97 -4.50 4.56
C GLU A 220 23.17 -3.54 4.56
N ARG A 221 24.35 -4.04 4.93
CA ARG A 221 25.58 -3.27 5.01
C ARG A 221 26.74 -4.06 4.44
N ILE A 222 27.52 -3.39 3.60
CA ILE A 222 28.74 -3.94 3.00
C ILE A 222 29.94 -3.29 3.70
N GLU A 223 30.87 -4.14 4.15
CA GLU A 223 32.15 -3.69 4.67
C GLU A 223 33.07 -3.29 3.50
N VAL A 224 33.55 -2.06 3.53
CA VAL A 224 34.43 -1.50 2.50
C VAL A 224 35.89 -1.54 3.00
N PRO A 225 36.92 -1.39 2.13
CA PRO A 225 38.33 -1.53 2.51
C PRO A 225 38.79 -0.66 3.69
N SER A 226 38.12 0.45 3.97
CA SER A 226 38.40 1.27 5.15
C SER A 226 37.97 0.63 6.49
N GLY A 227 37.28 -0.50 6.47
CA GLY A 227 36.61 -1.15 7.60
C GLY A 227 35.22 -0.57 7.92
N SER A 228 34.76 0.44 7.16
CA SER A 228 33.41 1.00 7.34
C SER A 228 32.33 0.03 6.84
N ARG A 229 31.24 -0.11 7.60
CA ARG A 229 30.02 -0.81 7.16
C ARG A 229 29.00 0.16 6.55
N VAL A 230 29.00 0.25 5.23
CA VAL A 230 28.17 1.19 4.47
C VAL A 230 26.85 0.53 4.09
N ARG A 231 25.73 1.23 4.26
CA ARG A 231 24.39 0.72 3.93
C ARG A 231 24.27 0.51 2.41
N ALA A 232 23.80 -0.67 2.02
CA ALA A 232 23.38 -0.94 0.66
C ALA A 232 21.88 -0.62 0.52
N SER A 233 21.53 0.17 -0.50
CA SER A 233 20.14 0.51 -0.82
C SER A 233 19.64 -0.44 -1.90
N TYR A 234 18.54 -1.13 -1.63
CA TYR A 234 17.84 -1.98 -2.60
C TYR A 234 16.61 -1.27 -3.16
N VAL A 235 16.24 -0.14 -2.59
CA VAL A 235 15.21 0.78 -3.09
C VAL A 235 15.83 2.08 -3.62
N GLY A 236 15.20 2.66 -4.64
CA GLY A 236 15.57 3.95 -5.21
C GLY A 236 14.97 5.13 -4.45
N GLU A 237 15.17 6.35 -4.98
CA GLU A 237 14.72 7.58 -4.33
C GLU A 237 13.19 7.70 -4.29
N GLN A 238 12.49 7.07 -5.23
CA GLN A 238 11.04 7.04 -5.31
C GLN A 238 10.44 5.80 -4.64
N GLY A 239 11.25 4.97 -3.98
CA GLY A 239 10.82 3.74 -3.31
C GLY A 239 10.69 2.52 -4.24
N GLU A 240 11.04 2.67 -5.51
CA GLU A 240 11.06 1.59 -6.48
C GLU A 240 12.16 0.58 -6.19
N MET A 241 11.90 -0.71 -6.43
CA MET A 241 12.91 -1.74 -6.25
C MET A 241 14.00 -1.64 -7.31
N LEU A 242 15.26 -1.63 -6.89
CA LEU A 242 16.40 -1.54 -7.77
C LEU A 242 16.78 -2.91 -8.31
N GLN A 243 17.23 -2.93 -9.57
CA GLN A 243 17.74 -4.16 -10.17
C GLN A 243 19.08 -4.60 -9.57
N ARG A 244 19.84 -3.65 -9.02
CA ARG A 244 21.15 -3.83 -8.40
C ARG A 244 21.20 -2.95 -7.16
N PRO A 245 21.72 -3.43 -6.03
CA PRO A 245 21.87 -2.59 -4.86
C PRO A 245 22.86 -1.46 -5.11
N ILE A 246 22.58 -0.29 -4.52
CA ILE A 246 23.44 0.88 -4.58
C ILE A 246 24.24 0.99 -3.30
N LEU A 247 25.56 1.16 -3.43
CA LEU A 247 26.46 1.49 -2.33
C LEU A 247 26.98 2.92 -2.50
N ALA A 248 26.38 3.86 -1.78
CA ALA A 248 26.81 5.26 -1.75
C ALA A 248 27.98 5.43 -0.76
N VAL A 249 29.20 5.41 -1.30
CA VAL A 249 30.44 5.34 -0.52
C VAL A 249 31.43 6.41 -0.97
N ARG A 250 32.16 6.98 -0.02
CA ARG A 250 33.21 7.95 -0.34
C ARG A 250 34.35 7.27 -1.08
N LEU A 251 34.84 7.91 -2.14
CA LEU A 251 35.84 7.33 -3.04
C LEU A 251 37.08 6.84 -2.28
N GLN A 252 37.57 7.61 -1.29
CA GLN A 252 38.76 7.22 -0.53
C GLN A 252 38.58 5.99 0.38
N GLU A 253 37.34 5.57 0.64
CA GLU A 253 37.05 4.35 1.39
C GLU A 253 37.11 3.10 0.50
N CYS A 254 37.19 3.27 -0.83
CA CYS A 254 37.25 2.21 -1.82
C CYS A 254 38.67 1.93 -2.34
N PHE A 255 39.70 2.68 -1.89
CA PHE A 255 41.08 2.36 -2.28
C PHE A 255 41.45 0.94 -1.81
N GLY A 256 42.23 0.22 -2.61
CA GLY A 256 42.51 -1.19 -2.35
C GLY A 256 41.45 -2.18 -2.88
N TRP A 257 40.25 -1.73 -3.26
CA TRP A 257 39.28 -2.61 -3.91
C TRP A 257 39.61 -2.77 -5.39
N ALA A 258 40.13 -3.95 -5.74
CA ALA A 258 40.41 -4.29 -7.12
C ALA A 258 39.13 -4.65 -7.91
N ASP A 259 38.21 -5.37 -7.29
CA ASP A 259 36.99 -5.86 -7.91
C ASP A 259 35.75 -5.30 -7.21
N THR A 260 34.69 -5.02 -7.98
CA THR A 260 33.41 -4.56 -7.43
C THR A 260 32.79 -5.65 -6.57
N PRO A 261 32.31 -5.34 -5.35
CA PRO A 261 31.57 -6.31 -4.55
C PRO A 261 30.33 -6.78 -5.31
N ARG A 262 30.01 -8.06 -5.14
CA ARG A 262 28.84 -8.70 -5.72
C ARG A 262 28.03 -9.34 -4.61
N VAL A 263 26.71 -9.30 -4.75
CA VAL A 263 25.73 -9.94 -3.86
C VAL A 263 25.09 -11.13 -4.57
N VAL A 264 24.29 -11.89 -3.85
CA VAL A 264 23.61 -13.11 -4.32
C VAL A 264 24.60 -14.11 -4.89
N ASP A 265 25.53 -14.56 -4.06
CA ASP A 265 26.61 -15.49 -4.42
C ASP A 265 27.40 -15.09 -5.68
N GLY A 266 27.66 -13.79 -5.82
CA GLY A 266 28.45 -13.24 -6.93
C GLY A 266 27.67 -12.95 -8.21
N ARG A 267 26.36 -13.21 -8.26
CA ARG A 267 25.54 -13.01 -9.48
C ARG A 267 25.34 -11.53 -9.79
N VAL A 268 25.05 -10.72 -8.77
CA VAL A 268 24.61 -9.34 -8.96
C VAL A 268 25.71 -8.36 -8.53
N PRO A 269 26.25 -7.54 -9.44
CA PRO A 269 27.20 -6.49 -9.07
C PRO A 269 26.50 -5.36 -8.32
N VAL A 270 27.16 -4.84 -7.29
CA VAL A 270 26.73 -3.66 -6.55
C VAL A 270 27.07 -2.42 -7.37
N LEU A 271 26.11 -1.51 -7.54
CA LEU A 271 26.35 -0.23 -8.18
C LEU A 271 26.99 0.73 -7.17
N ILE A 272 28.23 1.13 -7.43
CA ILE A 272 29.00 2.01 -6.53
C ILE A 272 28.76 3.46 -6.92
N HIS A 273 28.06 4.19 -6.04
CA HIS A 273 27.95 5.64 -6.13
C HIS A 273 29.13 6.25 -5.37
N LEU A 274 30.19 6.57 -6.10
CA LEU A 274 31.39 7.16 -5.54
C LEU A 274 31.13 8.61 -5.17
N LEU A 275 31.43 8.94 -3.92
CA LEU A 275 31.19 10.26 -3.34
C LEU A 275 32.50 10.99 -3.03
N SER A 276 32.47 12.32 -3.11
CA SER A 276 33.52 13.19 -2.59
C SER A 276 33.59 13.14 -1.05
N PRO A 277 34.62 13.73 -0.42
CA PRO A 277 34.66 13.87 1.04
C PRO A 277 33.44 14.58 1.64
N ALA A 278 32.82 15.49 0.88
CA ALA A 278 31.60 16.19 1.26
C ALA A 278 30.30 15.44 0.87
N ARG A 279 30.40 14.14 0.56
CA ARG A 279 29.30 13.25 0.17
C ARG A 279 28.53 13.69 -1.09
N ARG A 280 29.18 14.41 -2.00
CA ARG A 280 28.59 14.73 -3.32
C ARG A 280 28.95 13.64 -4.33
N PRO A 281 28.02 13.19 -5.19
CA PRO A 281 28.34 12.23 -6.25
C PRO A 281 29.47 12.73 -7.15
N VAL A 282 30.42 11.86 -7.47
CA VAL A 282 31.55 12.15 -8.38
C VAL A 282 31.68 11.15 -9.52
N ALA A 283 31.23 9.91 -9.31
CA ALA A 283 31.16 8.89 -10.33
C ALA A 283 30.16 7.81 -9.91
N VAL A 284 29.63 7.09 -10.89
CA VAL A 284 28.81 5.90 -10.71
C VAL A 284 29.45 4.78 -11.51
N THR A 285 29.66 3.61 -10.90
CA THR A 285 30.29 2.48 -11.57
C THR A 285 29.86 1.15 -10.96
N ASP A 286 29.67 0.14 -11.79
CA ASP A 286 29.53 -1.28 -11.41
C ASP A 286 30.82 -2.07 -11.68
N ASP A 287 31.87 -1.41 -12.18
CA ASP A 287 33.18 -1.98 -12.50
C ASP A 287 34.29 -1.05 -11.97
N LEU A 288 34.63 -1.25 -10.69
CA LEU A 288 35.71 -0.53 -10.02
C LEU A 288 37.05 -0.73 -10.75
N ARG A 289 37.29 -1.92 -11.31
CA ARG A 289 38.54 -2.24 -12.00
C ARG A 289 38.74 -1.32 -13.20
N SER A 290 37.72 -1.21 -14.05
CA SER A 290 37.74 -0.30 -15.20
C SER A 290 37.75 1.17 -14.78
N PHE A 291 37.04 1.52 -13.69
CA PHE A 291 37.05 2.89 -13.15
C PHE A 291 38.46 3.34 -12.75
N TRP A 292 39.21 2.49 -12.03
CA TRP A 292 40.58 2.77 -11.60
C TRP A 292 41.56 2.87 -12.78
N ALA A 293 41.36 2.06 -13.82
CA ALA A 293 42.22 2.05 -15.00
C ALA A 293 42.08 3.30 -15.88
N GLY A 294 40.91 3.95 -15.88
CA GLY A 294 40.63 5.10 -16.76
C GLY A 294 40.04 6.31 -16.02
N PRO A 295 38.71 6.35 -15.80
CA PRO A 295 37.99 7.54 -15.31
C PRO A 295 38.54 8.15 -14.02
N TYR A 296 39.12 7.35 -13.13
CA TYR A 296 39.72 7.83 -11.88
C TYR A 296 40.73 8.95 -12.08
N ARG A 297 41.52 8.96 -13.18
CA ARG A 297 42.53 10.01 -13.43
C ARG A 297 41.91 11.41 -13.48
N GLN A 298 40.76 11.54 -14.13
CA GLN A 298 40.03 12.81 -14.25
C GLN A 298 39.39 13.20 -12.91
N VAL A 299 38.69 12.25 -12.27
CA VAL A 299 38.06 12.47 -10.95
C VAL A 299 39.11 12.88 -9.90
N ARG A 300 40.28 12.23 -9.92
CA ARG A 300 41.44 12.56 -9.08
C ARG A 300 41.93 13.99 -9.28
N ALA A 301 42.02 14.47 -10.53
CA ALA A 301 42.46 15.83 -10.83
C ALA A 301 41.50 16.89 -10.27
N GLU A 302 40.19 16.67 -10.46
CA GLU A 302 39.15 17.55 -9.91
C GLU A 302 39.16 17.55 -8.37
N LEU A 303 39.20 16.36 -7.75
CA LEU A 303 39.15 16.21 -6.31
C LEU A 303 40.39 16.75 -5.61
N ARG A 304 41.58 16.68 -6.24
CA ARG A 304 42.78 17.30 -5.70
C ARG A 304 42.65 18.83 -5.62
N GLY A 305 42.04 19.46 -6.62
CA GLY A 305 41.79 20.90 -6.61
C GLY A 305 40.78 21.31 -5.53
N ARG A 306 39.66 20.59 -5.44
CA ARG A 306 38.58 20.91 -4.47
C ARG A 306 38.89 20.49 -3.03
N TYR A 307 39.65 19.42 -2.83
CA TYR A 307 39.93 18.82 -1.52
C TYR A 307 41.43 18.52 -1.33
N PRO A 308 42.30 19.55 -1.29
CA PRO A 308 43.75 19.36 -1.28
C PRO A 308 44.31 18.70 0.00
N LYS A 309 43.53 18.69 1.10
CA LYS A 309 43.92 18.07 2.38
C LYS A 309 43.69 16.55 2.43
N HIS A 310 43.04 15.97 1.41
CA HIS A 310 42.75 14.54 1.34
C HIS A 310 43.78 13.80 0.46
N PRO A 311 44.10 12.53 0.76
CA PRO A 311 45.01 11.73 -0.05
C PRO A 311 44.32 11.30 -1.36
N TRP A 312 44.92 11.66 -2.49
CA TRP A 312 44.47 11.30 -3.85
C TRP A 312 45.58 10.57 -4.61
N PRO A 313 45.83 9.28 -4.30
CA PRO A 313 46.98 8.51 -4.79
C PRO A 313 46.96 8.36 -6.31
N GLU A 314 48.12 8.20 -6.92
CA GLU A 314 48.22 7.84 -8.35
C GLU A 314 47.88 6.38 -8.58
N ASP A 315 48.28 5.52 -7.66
CA ASP A 315 47.93 4.12 -7.60
C ASP A 315 46.77 3.90 -6.59
N PRO A 316 45.51 3.79 -7.05
CA PRO A 316 44.37 3.51 -6.16
C PRO A 316 44.29 2.04 -5.71
N TRP A 317 45.04 1.13 -6.34
CA TRP A 317 44.96 -0.32 -6.11
C TRP A 317 45.67 -0.75 -4.84
N THR A 318 46.75 -0.07 -4.48
CA THR A 318 47.58 -0.39 -3.30
C THR A 318 47.45 0.65 -2.19
N ALA A 319 46.78 1.77 -2.46
CA ALA A 319 46.62 2.83 -1.49
C ALA A 319 45.73 2.39 -0.30
N PRO A 320 46.13 2.71 0.94
CA PRO A 320 45.31 2.41 2.10
C PRO A 320 44.02 3.23 2.07
N ALA A 321 42.87 2.56 2.12
CA ALA A 321 41.59 3.21 2.29
C ALA A 321 41.47 3.90 3.65
N THR A 322 40.85 5.08 3.68
CA THR A 322 40.66 5.83 4.92
C THR A 322 39.25 6.37 5.06
N ARG A 323 38.66 6.23 6.26
CA ARG A 323 37.38 6.84 6.61
C ARG A 323 37.44 8.37 6.73
N GLY A 324 38.63 8.97 6.73
CA GLY A 324 38.80 10.41 6.90
C GLY A 324 40.20 10.89 6.52
N THR A 325 40.48 12.15 6.81
CA THR A 325 41.86 12.66 6.74
C THR A 325 42.68 12.04 7.87
N ARG A 326 43.97 11.75 7.60
CA ARG A 326 44.91 11.36 8.67
C ARG A 326 44.89 12.46 9.73
N ARG A 327 44.52 12.12 10.98
CA ARG A 327 44.84 12.97 12.13
C ARG A 327 46.36 13.03 12.18
N ARG A 328 46.94 14.22 12.03
CA ARG A 328 48.35 14.44 12.40
C ARG A 328 48.40 14.21 13.92
N GLY A 329 49.21 13.23 14.33
CA GLY A 329 49.74 13.20 15.69
C GLY A 329 50.66 14.39 15.92
#